data_AF-A0A067DSH5-F1
#
_entry.id   AF-A0A067DSH5-F1
#
_cell.length_a   1.000
_cell.length_b   1.000
_cell.length_c   1.000
_cell.angle_alpha   90.00
_cell.angle_beta   90.00
_cell.angle_gamma   90.00
#
_symmetry.space_group_name_H-M   'P 1'
#
loop_
_entity.id
_entity.type
_entity.pdbx_description
1 polymer ?
#
loop_
_entity_poly.entity_id
_entity_poly.type
_entity_poly.pdbx_seq_one_letter_code
_entity_poly.pdbx_strand_id
1 'polypeptide(L)'
;ALGVPVRRLVQAADSASVCLSKGLGAPVGSVIVGSKEFIKKARRLRKTLGGGMRQVGVLCAAALVALQENVLVMLDGDHKKAKLLAEGLNQLKGLRVDVDAVETNIVYFEITEDSKLYAACLLKKLEEHGVLVMPESSTRVRIVVHHQISANDVHYTLSCFQKIYAGVCEENGN
;
A
#
# COMPACT_ATOMS: atom_id res chain seq x y z
N ALA A 1 13.01 3.81 -5.11
CA ALA A 1 13.62 3.05 -4.00
C ALA A 1 15.03 2.55 -4.36
N LEU A 2 15.22 1.40 -5.00
CA LEU A 2 16.57 0.81 -5.16
C LEU A 2 17.41 1.35 -6.33
N GLY A 3 16.83 2.13 -7.25
CA GLY A 3 17.56 2.69 -8.39
C GLY A 3 18.10 1.68 -9.40
N VAL A 4 17.74 0.39 -9.29
CA VAL A 4 18.18 -0.68 -10.19
C VAL A 4 17.06 -1.16 -11.13
N PRO A 5 17.37 -1.55 -12.37
CA PRO A 5 16.38 -2.12 -13.27
C PRO A 5 15.78 -3.42 -12.75
N VAL A 6 14.48 -3.66 -12.98
CA VAL A 6 13.77 -4.89 -12.56
C VAL A 6 14.50 -6.16 -13.02
N ARG A 7 15.07 -6.17 -14.24
CA ARG A 7 15.86 -7.31 -14.76
C ARG A 7 17.02 -7.73 -13.86
N ARG A 8 17.62 -6.80 -13.10
CA ARG A 8 18.72 -7.10 -12.16
C ARG A 8 18.18 -7.79 -10.90
N LEU A 9 16.99 -7.40 -10.44
CA LEU A 9 16.37 -7.99 -9.25
C LEU A 9 15.96 -9.45 -9.48
N VAL A 10 15.47 -9.77 -10.68
CA VAL A 10 14.99 -11.12 -11.01
C VAL A 10 16.03 -12.02 -11.68
N GLN A 11 17.29 -11.56 -11.82
CA GLN A 11 18.30 -12.25 -12.64
C GLN A 11 18.62 -13.69 -12.18
N ALA A 12 18.47 -13.96 -10.88
CA ALA A 12 18.78 -15.25 -10.27
C ALA A 12 17.55 -16.15 -10.13
N ALA A 13 16.39 -15.72 -10.65
CA ALA A 13 15.14 -16.46 -10.57
C ALA A 13 14.80 -17.10 -11.92
N ASP A 14 14.41 -18.38 -11.90
CA ASP A 14 13.92 -19.08 -13.11
C ASP A 14 12.56 -18.58 -13.58
N SER A 15 11.79 -18.00 -12.66
CA SER A 15 10.51 -17.37 -12.93
C SER A 15 10.19 -16.28 -11.91
N ALA A 16 9.35 -15.33 -12.29
CA ALA A 16 8.86 -14.30 -11.39
C ALA A 16 7.35 -14.09 -11.59
N SER A 17 6.67 -13.67 -10.53
CA SER A 17 5.26 -13.27 -10.56
C SER A 17 5.15 -11.79 -10.21
N VAL A 18 4.38 -11.05 -11.00
CA VAL A 18 4.20 -9.60 -10.82
C VAL A 18 2.71 -9.27 -10.86
N CYS A 19 2.23 -8.61 -9.81
CA CYS A 19 0.86 -8.10 -9.79
C CYS A 19 0.74 -6.82 -10.59
N LEU A 20 -0.29 -6.75 -11.43
CA LEU A 20 -0.64 -5.56 -12.19
C LEU A 20 -1.72 -4.74 -11.46
N SER A 21 -2.48 -5.39 -10.59
CA SER A 21 -3.64 -4.80 -9.90
C SER A 21 -3.37 -4.27 -8.49
N LYS A 22 -2.17 -3.71 -8.28
CA LYS A 22 -1.79 -3.06 -7.01
C LYS A 22 -1.38 -1.61 -7.30
N GLY A 23 -0.18 -1.21 -6.91
CA GLY A 23 0.35 0.14 -7.16
C GLY A 23 0.37 0.54 -8.64
N LEU A 24 0.41 -0.42 -9.57
CA LEU A 24 0.34 -0.15 -11.01
C LEU A 24 -1.06 0.28 -11.49
N GLY A 25 -2.14 0.01 -10.74
CA GLY A 25 -3.47 0.52 -11.06
C GLY A 25 -4.25 -0.22 -12.14
N ALA A 26 -3.80 -1.40 -12.61
CA ALA A 26 -4.66 -2.23 -13.45
C ALA A 26 -5.86 -2.75 -12.61
N PRO A 27 -7.06 -2.90 -13.18
CA PRO A 27 -8.21 -3.36 -12.40
C PRO A 27 -8.11 -4.83 -11.98
N VAL A 28 -7.49 -5.67 -12.82
CA VAL A 28 -7.36 -7.11 -12.59
C VAL A 28 -6.04 -7.61 -13.16
N GLY A 29 -5.41 -8.55 -12.46
CA GLY A 29 -4.46 -9.47 -13.07
C GLY A 29 -3.06 -9.44 -12.47
N SER A 30 -2.34 -10.50 -12.81
CA SER A 30 -0.92 -10.68 -12.54
C SER A 30 -0.30 -11.42 -13.72
N VAL A 31 1.00 -11.26 -13.91
CA VAL A 31 1.76 -11.96 -14.93
C VAL A 31 2.81 -12.84 -14.29
N ILE A 32 3.05 -13.99 -14.89
CA ILE A 32 4.20 -14.83 -14.60
C ILE A 32 5.14 -14.78 -15.80
N VAL A 33 6.44 -14.68 -15.52
CA VAL A 33 7.51 -14.66 -16.51
C VAL A 33 8.49 -15.79 -16.22
N GLY A 34 9.13 -16.34 -17.25
CA GLY A 34 10.08 -17.45 -17.14
C GLY A 34 10.39 -18.04 -18.52
N SER A 35 11.04 -19.20 -18.56
CA SER A 35 11.37 -19.90 -19.81
C SER A 35 10.14 -20.31 -20.62
N LYS A 36 10.31 -20.57 -21.92
CA LYS A 36 9.22 -21.02 -22.80
C LYS A 36 8.61 -22.33 -22.30
N GLU A 37 9.45 -23.24 -21.82
CA GLU A 37 9.11 -24.54 -21.24
C GLU A 37 8.26 -24.35 -19.97
N PHE A 38 8.68 -23.44 -19.09
CA PHE A 38 7.94 -23.07 -17.88
C PHE A 38 6.56 -22.50 -18.24
N ILE A 39 6.50 -21.51 -19.13
CA ILE A 39 5.24 -20.87 -19.54
C ILE A 39 4.29 -21.86 -20.25
N LYS A 40 4.81 -22.85 -20.98
CA LYS A 40 3.99 -23.93 -21.56
C LYS A 40 3.30 -24.76 -20.47
N LYS A 41 4.04 -25.16 -19.43
CA LYS A 41 3.48 -25.89 -18.28
C LYS A 41 2.48 -25.03 -17.51
N ALA A 42 2.84 -23.78 -17.22
CA ALA A 42 2.00 -22.86 -16.47
C ALA A 42 0.69 -22.53 -17.20
N ARG A 43 0.69 -22.39 -18.53
CA ARG A 43 -0.55 -22.21 -19.32
C ARG A 43 -1.50 -23.41 -19.20
N ARG A 44 -0.98 -24.64 -19.14
CA ARG A 44 -1.80 -25.85 -18.93
C ARG A 44 -2.43 -25.81 -17.54
N LEU A 45 -1.63 -25.51 -16.49
CA LEU A 45 -2.14 -25.38 -15.12
C LEU A 45 -3.17 -24.26 -14.99
N ARG A 46 -2.93 -23.11 -15.62
CA ARG A 46 -3.92 -22.01 -15.68
C ARG A 46 -5.25 -22.48 -16.24
N LYS A 47 -5.26 -23.36 -17.25
CA LYS A 47 -6.52 -23.91 -17.79
C LYS A 47 -7.19 -24.87 -16.80
N THR A 48 -6.42 -25.72 -16.12
CA THR A 48 -6.90 -26.65 -15.09
C THR A 48 -7.53 -25.92 -13.91
N LEU A 49 -6.88 -24.84 -13.45
CA LEU A 49 -7.35 -23.99 -12.33
C LEU A 49 -8.47 -23.01 -12.74
N GLY A 50 -8.95 -23.04 -13.99
CA GLY A 50 -10.04 -22.17 -14.45
C GLY A 50 -9.63 -20.75 -14.89
N GLY A 51 -8.35 -20.38 -14.83
CA GLY A 51 -7.85 -19.06 -15.27
C GLY A 51 -7.79 -18.86 -16.79
N GLY A 52 -8.32 -19.78 -17.59
CA GLY A 52 -8.39 -19.71 -19.06
C GLY A 52 -9.55 -18.85 -19.55
N MET A 53 -9.46 -17.54 -19.32
CA MET A 53 -10.49 -16.55 -19.71
C MET A 53 -10.58 -16.39 -21.24
N ARG A 54 -11.75 -15.91 -21.71
CA ARG A 54 -12.03 -15.67 -23.14
C ARG A 54 -11.65 -14.25 -23.56
N GLN A 55 -12.60 -13.32 -23.65
CA GLN A 55 -12.40 -11.93 -24.09
C GLN A 55 -11.61 -11.08 -23.07
N VAL A 56 -10.44 -11.56 -22.63
CA VAL A 56 -9.57 -10.96 -21.62
C VAL A 56 -8.82 -9.73 -22.13
N GLY A 57 -8.90 -9.45 -23.43
CA GLY A 57 -8.23 -8.31 -24.07
C GLY A 57 -8.54 -6.96 -23.42
N VAL A 58 -9.77 -6.77 -22.91
CA VAL A 58 -10.17 -5.55 -22.19
C VAL A 58 -9.31 -5.34 -20.93
N LEU A 59 -9.09 -6.40 -20.15
CA LEU A 59 -8.24 -6.35 -18.95
C LEU A 59 -6.76 -6.18 -19.33
N CYS A 60 -6.32 -6.84 -20.40
CA CYS A 60 -4.95 -6.72 -20.91
C CYS A 60 -4.63 -5.29 -21.38
N ALA A 61 -5.60 -4.57 -21.96
CA ALA A 61 -5.42 -3.19 -22.39
C ALA A 61 -5.17 -2.25 -21.19
N ALA A 62 -6.01 -2.34 -20.15
CA ALA A 62 -5.82 -1.57 -18.92
C ALA A 62 -4.48 -1.90 -18.22
N ALA A 63 -4.10 -3.19 -18.21
CA ALA A 63 -2.80 -3.62 -17.70
C ALA A 63 -1.61 -3.08 -18.49
N LEU A 64 -1.72 -2.97 -19.81
CA LEU A 64 -0.66 -2.43 -20.66
C LEU A 64 -0.44 -0.94 -20.38
N VAL A 65 -1.51 -0.16 -20.28
CA VAL A 65 -1.47 1.26 -19.87
C VAL A 65 -0.82 1.41 -18.50
N ALA A 66 -1.29 0.64 -17.51
CA ALA A 66 -0.71 0.60 -16.16
C ALA A 66 0.81 0.31 -16.16
N LEU A 67 1.27 -0.61 -17.01
CA LEU A 67 2.68 -0.96 -17.11
C LEU A 67 3.52 0.13 -17.81
N GLN A 68 2.95 0.81 -18.80
CA GLN A 68 3.67 1.83 -19.57
C GLN A 68 3.74 3.17 -18.83
N GLU A 69 2.68 3.54 -18.12
CA GLU A 69 2.53 4.88 -17.55
C GLU A 69 2.86 4.95 -16.05
N ASN A 70 2.56 3.92 -15.25
CA ASN A 70 2.61 4.03 -13.79
C ASN A 70 3.90 3.50 -13.14
N VAL A 71 4.71 2.68 -13.83
CA VAL A 71 5.84 1.96 -13.21
C VAL A 71 6.92 2.87 -12.64
N LEU A 72 7.27 3.97 -13.31
CA LEU A 72 8.43 4.79 -12.93
C LEU A 72 8.06 6.11 -12.25
N VAL A 73 6.95 6.75 -12.64
CA VAL A 73 6.60 8.09 -12.16
C VAL A 73 5.76 8.04 -10.87
N MET A 74 4.78 7.13 -10.79
CA MET A 74 3.82 7.13 -9.70
C MET A 74 4.34 6.46 -8.43
N LEU A 75 5.12 5.37 -8.56
CA LEU A 75 5.62 4.62 -7.40
C LEU A 75 6.58 5.44 -6.52
N ASP A 76 7.44 6.27 -7.11
CA ASP A 76 8.34 7.14 -6.31
C ASP A 76 7.54 8.21 -5.54
N GLY A 77 6.49 8.75 -6.16
CA GLY A 77 5.56 9.65 -5.50
C GLY A 77 4.82 8.97 -4.33
N ASP A 78 4.45 7.70 -4.46
CA ASP A 78 3.81 6.94 -3.38
C ASP A 78 4.75 6.71 -2.20
N HIS A 79 6.04 6.43 -2.45
CA HIS A 79 7.03 6.25 -1.39
C HIS A 79 7.29 7.55 -0.63
N LYS A 80 7.41 8.68 -1.34
CA LYS A 80 7.57 10.01 -0.73
C LYS A 80 6.38 10.38 0.16
N LYS A 81 5.16 10.15 -0.34
CA LYS A 81 3.93 10.35 0.43
C LYS A 81 3.85 9.45 1.66
N ALA A 82 4.24 8.18 1.54
CA ALA A 82 4.29 7.26 2.68
C ALA A 82 5.30 7.73 3.74
N LYS A 83 6.48 8.21 3.33
CA LYS A 83 7.48 8.78 4.25
C LYS A 83 6.96 10.04 4.96
N LEU A 84 6.35 10.96 4.22
CA LEU A 84 5.69 12.16 4.77
C LEU A 84 4.62 11.79 5.81
N LEU A 85 3.77 10.81 5.49
CA LEU A 85 2.75 10.32 6.41
C LEU A 85 3.40 9.71 7.67
N ALA A 86 4.43 8.88 7.51
CA ALA A 86 5.15 8.26 8.61
C ALA A 86 5.77 9.30 9.56
N GLU A 87 6.45 10.30 9.00
CA GLU A 87 7.05 11.41 9.75
C GLU A 87 6.00 12.21 10.53
N GLY A 88 4.87 12.53 9.90
CA GLY A 88 3.78 13.26 10.56
C GLY A 88 3.10 12.45 11.67
N LEU A 89 2.90 11.15 11.47
CA LEU A 89 2.34 10.27 12.50
C LEU A 89 3.28 10.13 13.70
N ASN A 90 4.59 10.05 13.46
CA ASN A 90 5.58 9.90 14.53
C ASN A 90 5.73 11.15 15.42
N GLN A 91 5.14 12.29 15.02
CA GLN A 91 5.09 13.50 15.85
C GLN A 91 3.96 13.47 16.88
N LEU A 92 3.02 12.52 16.78
CA LEU A 92 1.86 12.44 17.66
C LEU A 92 2.17 11.57 18.88
N LYS A 93 2.02 12.16 20.08
CA LYS A 93 2.11 11.41 21.33
C LYS A 93 1.04 10.32 21.37
N GLY A 94 1.42 9.09 21.75
CA GLY A 94 0.55 7.93 21.73
C GLY A 94 0.69 7.07 20.45
N LEU A 95 1.49 7.52 19.48
CA LEU A 95 1.86 6.77 18.28
C LEU A 95 3.37 6.63 18.18
N ARG A 96 3.81 5.50 17.61
CA ARG A 96 5.20 5.24 17.26
C ARG A 96 5.27 4.73 15.83
N VAL A 97 6.13 5.35 15.03
CA VAL A 97 6.45 4.89 13.67
C VAL A 97 7.96 4.74 13.56
N ASP A 98 8.42 3.57 13.12
CA ASP A 98 9.80 3.44 12.64
C ASP A 98 9.87 4.05 11.24
N VAL A 99 10.19 5.35 11.20
CA VAL A 99 10.23 6.14 9.98
C VAL A 99 11.29 5.60 9.03
N ASP A 100 12.42 5.08 9.54
CA ASP A 100 13.53 4.59 8.72
C ASP A 100 13.21 3.26 8.06
N ALA A 101 12.35 2.44 8.67
CA ALA A 101 11.83 1.22 8.04
C ALA A 101 10.84 1.48 6.88
N VAL A 102 10.38 2.72 6.67
CA VAL A 102 9.46 3.07 5.56
C VAL A 102 10.24 3.29 4.26
N GLU A 103 10.51 2.20 3.54
CA GLU A 103 11.26 2.22 2.27
C GLU A 103 10.37 2.28 1.01
N THR A 104 9.09 1.90 1.14
CA THR A 104 8.12 1.82 0.04
C THR A 104 6.84 2.57 0.37
N ASN A 105 5.71 2.14 -0.19
CA ASN A 105 4.39 2.76 -0.01
C ASN A 105 3.62 2.24 1.23
N ILE A 106 4.27 1.57 2.18
CA ILE A 106 3.62 0.95 3.35
C ILE A 106 4.16 1.60 4.61
N VAL A 107 3.25 2.07 5.46
CA VAL A 107 3.55 2.61 6.78
C VAL A 107 2.93 1.70 7.82
N TYR A 108 3.73 1.29 8.79
CA TYR A 108 3.27 0.64 10.00
C TYR A 108 3.43 1.61 11.16
N PHE A 109 2.39 1.77 11.96
CA PHE A 109 2.49 2.49 13.22
C PHE A 109 1.92 1.65 14.35
N GLU A 110 2.47 1.88 15.52
CA GLU A 110 2.04 1.27 16.76
C GLU A 110 1.41 2.33 17.65
N ILE A 111 0.33 1.94 18.30
CA ILE A 111 -0.29 2.72 19.35
C ILE A 111 0.39 2.33 20.66
N THR A 112 1.02 3.30 21.29
CA THR A 112 1.83 3.07 22.49
C THR A 112 0.94 2.88 23.73
N GLU A 113 1.48 2.27 24.77
CA GLU A 113 0.74 1.98 26.01
C GLU A 113 0.26 3.25 26.74
N ASP A 114 0.97 4.37 26.58
CA ASP A 114 0.58 5.68 27.11
C ASP A 114 -0.46 6.39 26.25
N SER A 115 -0.89 5.78 25.13
CA SER A 115 -1.99 6.29 24.33
C SER A 115 -3.31 6.13 25.05
N LYS A 116 -4.13 7.17 24.98
CA LYS A 116 -5.52 7.14 25.48
C LYS A 116 -6.48 6.43 24.53
N LEU A 117 -5.99 5.97 23.38
CA LEU A 117 -6.78 5.31 22.34
C LEU A 117 -6.29 3.88 22.14
N TYR A 118 -7.23 2.98 21.84
CA TYR A 118 -6.94 1.64 21.32
C TYR A 118 -7.19 1.60 19.81
N ALA A 119 -6.58 0.65 19.10
CA ALA A 119 -6.66 0.56 17.64
C ALA A 119 -8.10 0.60 17.11
N ALA A 120 -9.00 -0.22 17.68
CA ALA A 120 -10.40 -0.26 17.24
C ALA A 120 -11.12 1.10 17.35
N CYS A 121 -10.85 1.86 18.42
CA CYS A 121 -11.44 3.18 18.62
C CYS A 121 -10.88 4.20 17.62
N LEU A 122 -9.56 4.21 17.44
CA LEU A 122 -8.90 5.08 16.47
C LEU A 122 -9.40 4.83 15.05
N LEU A 123 -9.49 3.56 14.63
CA LEU A 123 -9.99 3.16 13.32
C LEU A 123 -11.41 3.66 13.06
N LYS A 124 -12.31 3.48 14.03
CA LYS A 124 -13.68 3.97 13.93
C LYS A 124 -13.74 5.50 13.79
N LYS A 125 -12.97 6.24 14.61
CA LYS A 125 -12.91 7.71 14.52
C LYS A 125 -12.32 8.20 13.18
N LEU A 126 -11.36 7.48 12.62
CA LEU A 126 -10.80 7.78 11.29
C LEU A 126 -11.81 7.50 10.17
N GLU A 127 -12.57 6.40 10.27
CA GLU A 127 -13.61 6.04 9.31
C GLU A 127 -14.73 7.08 9.28
N GLU A 128 -15.11 7.65 10.43
CA GLU A 128 -16.06 8.78 10.52
C GLU A 128 -15.58 10.03 9.74
N HIS A 129 -14.27 10.15 9.50
CA HIS A 129 -13.67 11.21 8.68
C HIS A 129 -13.36 10.77 7.24
N GLY A 130 -13.79 9.57 6.84
CA GLY A 130 -13.55 8.99 5.52
C GLY A 130 -12.14 8.41 5.33
N VAL A 131 -11.36 8.23 6.40
CA VAL A 131 -10.00 7.70 6.35
C VAL A 131 -10.03 6.21 6.70
N LEU A 132 -9.75 5.35 5.72
CA LEU A 132 -9.72 3.91 5.89
C LEU A 132 -8.29 3.40 6.10
N VAL A 133 -8.08 2.66 7.19
CA VAL A 133 -6.78 2.04 7.53
C VAL A 133 -6.99 0.59 7.93
N MET A 134 -5.92 -0.22 7.90
CA MET A 134 -6.04 -1.67 8.14
C MET A 134 -5.43 -2.05 9.49
N PRO A 135 -6.19 -2.68 10.40
CA PRO A 135 -5.62 -3.21 11.63
C PRO A 135 -4.76 -4.44 11.31
N GLU A 136 -3.57 -4.54 11.92
CA GLU A 136 -2.72 -5.72 11.85
C GLU A 136 -2.72 -6.48 13.18
N SER A 137 -2.80 -5.75 14.29
CA SER A 137 -2.98 -6.31 15.64
C SER A 137 -3.83 -5.36 16.50
N SER A 138 -3.98 -5.66 17.79
CA SER A 138 -4.66 -4.79 18.76
C SER A 138 -3.99 -3.43 18.94
N THR A 139 -2.70 -3.31 18.61
CA THR A 139 -1.89 -2.10 18.79
C THR A 139 -1.20 -1.64 17.51
N ARG A 140 -1.15 -2.46 16.46
CA ARG A 140 -0.45 -2.16 15.21
C ARG A 140 -1.42 -1.97 14.05
N VAL A 141 -1.20 -0.91 13.28
CA VAL A 141 -2.03 -0.53 12.14
C VAL A 141 -1.14 -0.33 10.92
N ARG A 142 -1.64 -0.78 9.76
CA ARG A 142 -1.00 -0.63 8.46
C ARG A 142 -1.76 0.38 7.60
N ILE A 143 -1.02 1.33 7.05
CA ILE A 143 -1.50 2.24 5.99
C ILE A 143 -0.72 1.94 4.71
N VAL A 144 -1.42 1.89 3.59
CA VAL A 144 -0.81 1.70 2.26
C VAL A 144 -1.20 2.87 1.38
N VAL A 145 -0.19 3.59 0.90
CA VAL A 145 -0.36 4.71 -0.04
C VAL A 145 -0.33 4.17 -1.47
N HIS A 146 -1.14 4.73 -2.36
CA HIS A 146 -1.14 4.36 -3.78
C HIS A 146 -1.47 5.55 -4.66
N HIS A 147 -1.36 5.38 -5.98
CA HIS A 147 -1.52 6.43 -6.99
C HIS A 147 -2.81 7.28 -6.93
N GLN A 148 -3.87 6.82 -6.27
CA GLN A 148 -5.12 7.60 -6.11
C GLN A 148 -5.11 8.47 -4.85
N ILE A 149 -4.08 8.36 -4.01
CA ILE A 149 -3.88 9.17 -2.82
C ILE A 149 -2.97 10.34 -3.21
N SER A 150 -3.51 11.55 -3.16
CA SER A 150 -2.76 12.78 -3.41
C SER A 150 -1.97 13.22 -2.17
N ALA A 151 -1.07 14.20 -2.32
CA ALA A 151 -0.40 14.81 -1.18
C ALA A 151 -1.40 15.50 -0.23
N ASN A 152 -2.48 16.08 -0.78
CA ASN A 152 -3.55 16.70 0.01
C ASN A 152 -4.29 15.67 0.87
N ASP A 153 -4.52 14.47 0.34
CA ASP A 153 -5.15 13.38 1.11
C ASP A 153 -4.25 12.93 2.27
N VAL A 154 -2.92 12.92 2.07
CA VAL A 154 -1.96 12.65 3.16
C VAL A 154 -2.03 13.73 4.23
N HIS A 155 -2.01 15.02 3.85
CA HIS A 155 -2.13 16.12 4.80
C HIS A 155 -3.48 16.12 5.53
N TYR A 156 -4.57 15.85 4.82
CA TYR A 156 -5.89 15.70 5.40
C TYR A 156 -5.90 14.56 6.43
N THR A 157 -5.36 13.40 6.06
CA THR A 157 -5.22 12.25 6.97
C THR A 157 -4.48 12.64 8.24
N LEU A 158 -3.31 13.28 8.13
CA LEU A 158 -2.54 13.76 9.29
C LEU A 158 -3.37 14.73 10.17
N SER A 159 -4.14 15.63 9.55
CA SER A 159 -5.01 16.56 10.29
C SER A 159 -6.12 15.83 11.05
N CYS A 160 -6.66 14.73 10.51
CA CYS A 160 -7.65 13.90 11.21
C CYS A 160 -7.02 13.21 12.42
N PHE A 161 -5.83 12.63 12.27
CA PHE A 161 -5.09 12.06 13.41
C PHE A 161 -4.84 13.11 14.49
N GLN A 162 -4.37 14.31 14.12
CA GLN A 162 -4.15 15.42 15.06
C GLN A 162 -5.43 15.80 15.82
N LYS A 163 -6.56 15.97 15.12
CA LYS A 163 -7.85 16.29 15.74
C LYS A 163 -8.31 15.21 16.71
N ILE A 164 -8.19 13.93 16.32
CA ILE A 164 -8.58 12.81 17.17
C ILE A 164 -7.75 12.76 18.45
N TYR A 165 -6.43 12.94 18.34
CA TYR A 165 -5.54 12.96 19.50
C TYR A 165 -5.68 14.22 20.37
N ALA A 166 -6.05 15.37 19.78
CA ALA A 166 -6.35 16.59 20.52
C ALA A 166 -7.69 16.51 21.28
N GLY A 167 -8.76 16.02 20.65
CA GLY A 167 -10.08 15.90 21.29
C GLY A 167 -10.10 14.96 22.49
N VAL A 168 -9.24 13.93 22.49
CA VAL A 168 -9.07 13.02 23.64
C VAL A 168 -8.33 13.68 24.82
N CYS A 169 -7.57 14.76 24.56
CA CYS A 169 -7.00 15.58 25.62
C CYS A 169 -8.06 16.49 26.27
N GLU A 170 -9.05 16.98 25.51
CA GLU A 170 -10.11 17.86 26.02
C GLU A 170 -11.20 17.11 26.81
N GLU A 171 -11.62 15.91 26.37
CA GLU A 171 -12.65 15.12 27.06
C GLU A 171 -12.25 14.66 28.49
N ASN A 172 -10.96 14.69 28.83
CA ASN A 172 -10.44 14.28 30.14
C ASN A 172 -9.91 15.47 30.97
N GLY A 173 -10.27 16.70 30.59
CA GLY A 173 -9.86 17.96 31.23
C GLY A 173 -10.88 18.53 32.21
N ASN A 174 -11.65 17.68 32.91
CA ASN A 174 -12.48 18.04 34.07
C ASN A 174 -12.12 17.16 35.27
#